data_AF-A0A6B0SL40-F1
#
_entry.id   AF-A0A6B0SL40-F1
#
_cell.length_a   1.000
_cell.length_b   1.000
_cell.length_c   1.000
_cell.angle_alpha   90.00
_cell.angle_beta   90.00
_cell.angle_gamma   90.00
#
_symmetry.space_group_name_H-M   'P 1'
#
loop_
_entity.id
_entity.type
_entity.pdbx_description
1 polymer ?
#
loop_
_entity_poly.entity_id
_entity_poly.type
_entity_poly.pdbx_seq_one_letter_code
_entity_poly.pdbx_strand_id
1 'polypeptide(L)'
;MGVNPDDLLAVLANPERRVLLDELDDGPSTISQLGSALADARDAHTETEAVSMVHHVHVPKLEQTGIVDVNGDVVVPVLDTEDVGHQREASPDNARHA
;
A
#
# COMPACT_ATOMS: atom_id res chain seq x y z
N MET A 1 8.10 7.33 -16.62
CA MET A 1 6.76 7.43 -17.24
C MET A 1 5.86 7.99 -16.16
N GLY A 2 5.21 9.14 -16.34
CA GLY A 2 4.40 9.74 -15.28
C GLY A 2 3.12 8.92 -15.06
N VAL A 3 2.78 8.65 -13.80
CA VAL A 3 1.51 7.99 -13.43
C VAL A 3 0.36 8.87 -13.93
N ASN A 4 -0.58 8.28 -14.67
CA ASN A 4 -1.79 8.98 -15.07
C ASN A 4 -2.69 9.14 -13.83
N PRO A 5 -3.06 10.37 -13.43
CA PRO A 5 -3.83 10.61 -12.22
C PRO A 5 -5.22 9.95 -12.26
N ASP A 6 -5.86 9.85 -13.43
CA ASP A 6 -7.17 9.21 -13.55
C ASP A 6 -7.06 7.69 -13.33
N ASP A 7 -6.00 7.07 -13.85
CA ASP A 7 -5.74 5.65 -13.66
C ASP A 7 -5.42 5.33 -12.19
N LEU A 8 -4.64 6.19 -11.54
CA LEU A 8 -4.35 6.09 -10.11
C LEU A 8 -5.62 6.23 -9.27
N LEU A 9 -6.44 7.25 -9.54
CA LEU A 9 -7.71 7.44 -8.84
C LEU A 9 -8.67 6.27 -9.06
N ALA A 10 -8.73 5.70 -10.26
CA ALA A 10 -9.51 4.51 -10.56
C ALA A 10 -9.02 3.28 -9.79
N VAL A 11 -7.70 3.17 -9.56
CA VAL A 11 -7.12 2.13 -8.69
C VAL A 11 -7.52 2.33 -7.24
N LEU A 12 -7.36 3.54 -6.71
CA LEU A 12 -7.63 3.88 -5.31
C LEU A 12 -9.14 3.87 -4.98
N ALA A 13 -10.01 4.05 -5.98
CA ALA A 13 -11.46 3.95 -5.79
C ALA A 13 -11.90 2.56 -5.29
N ASN A 14 -11.13 1.50 -5.58
CA ASN A 14 -11.43 0.16 -5.09
C ASN A 14 -10.98 0.01 -3.61
N PRO A 15 -11.88 -0.35 -2.69
CA PRO A 15 -11.59 -0.41 -1.25
C PRO A 15 -10.71 -1.60 -0.85
N GLU A 16 -10.63 -2.66 -1.66
CA GLU A 16 -9.76 -3.82 -1.42
C GLU A 16 -8.32 -3.46 -1.79
N ARG A 17 -8.12 -2.76 -2.92
CA ARG A 17 -6.80 -2.26 -3.33
C ARG A 17 -6.20 -1.28 -2.31
N ARG A 18 -7.03 -0.49 -1.64
CA ARG A 18 -6.56 0.37 -0.53
C ARG A 18 -6.09 -0.42 0.69
N VAL A 19 -6.73 -1.55 1.02
CA VAL A 19 -6.25 -2.43 2.09
C VAL A 19 -4.89 -3.02 1.74
N LEU A 20 -4.70 -3.44 0.49
CA LEU A 20 -3.41 -3.98 0.05
C LEU A 20 -2.29 -2.93 0.08
N LEU A 21 -2.61 -1.69 -0.27
CA LEU A 21 -1.64 -0.59 -0.21
C LEU A 21 -1.30 -0.19 1.23
N ASP A 22 -2.27 -0.27 2.16
CA ASP A 22 -2.06 -0.06 3.59
C ASP A 22 -1.09 -1.12 4.16
N GLU A 23 -1.30 -2.40 3.80
CA GLU A 23 -0.39 -3.49 4.19
C GLU A 23 1.03 -3.33 3.60
N LEU A 24 1.15 -2.74 2.41
CA LEU A 24 2.44 -2.48 1.76
C LEU A 24 3.16 -1.23 2.30
N ASP A 25 2.49 -0.39 3.08
CA ASP A 25 3.11 0.79 3.73
C ASP A 25 4.15 0.34 4.77
N ASP A 26 3.95 -0.83 5.37
CA ASP A 26 4.90 -1.47 6.29
C ASP A 26 6.10 -2.14 5.57
N GLY A 27 6.05 -2.24 4.24
CA GLY A 27 7.12 -2.77 3.39
C GLY A 27 6.69 -3.86 2.41
N PRO A 28 7.66 -4.56 1.78
CA PRO A 28 7.37 -5.65 0.86
C PRO A 28 6.59 -6.78 1.52
N SER A 29 5.56 -7.29 0.83
CA SER A 29 4.68 -8.37 1.32
C SER A 29 4.42 -9.42 0.26
N THR A 30 4.22 -10.67 0.69
CA THR A 30 3.87 -11.76 -0.22
C THR A 30 2.38 -11.71 -0.60
N ILE A 31 2.04 -12.29 -1.74
CA ILE A 31 0.64 -12.46 -2.20
C ILE A 31 -0.21 -13.21 -1.16
N SER A 32 0.37 -14.16 -0.42
CA SER A 32 -0.33 -14.86 0.65
C SER A 32 -0.65 -13.96 1.84
N GLN A 33 0.32 -13.15 2.27
CA GLN A 33 0.13 -12.18 3.37
C GLN A 33 -0.92 -11.13 2.99
N LEU A 34 -0.83 -10.60 1.77
CA LEU A 34 -1.81 -9.66 1.21
C LEU A 34 -3.22 -10.27 1.13
N GLY A 35 -3.33 -11.54 0.77
CA GLY A 35 -4.61 -12.26 0.76
C GLY A 35 -5.18 -12.44 2.17
N SER A 36 -4.34 -12.77 3.15
CA SER A 36 -4.72 -12.88 4.56
C SER A 36 -5.21 -11.53 5.12
N ALA A 37 -4.45 -10.45 4.92
CA ALA A 37 -4.82 -9.10 5.32
C ALA A 37 -6.14 -8.65 4.66
N LEU A 38 -6.36 -9.00 3.39
CA LEU A 38 -7.60 -8.70 2.69
C LEU A 38 -8.79 -9.47 3.27
N ALA A 39 -8.63 -10.75 3.60
CA ALA A 39 -9.69 -11.54 4.23
C ALA A 39 -10.02 -11.01 5.63
N ASP A 40 -9.01 -10.63 6.43
CA ASP A 40 -9.21 -10.05 7.76
C ASP A 40 -9.94 -8.71 7.69
N ALA A 41 -9.61 -7.86 6.71
CA ALA A 41 -10.26 -6.56 6.51
C ALA A 41 -11.66 -6.66 5.88
N ARG A 42 -11.91 -7.73 5.13
CA ARG A 42 -13.17 -7.97 4.40
C ARG A 42 -13.67 -9.36 4.77
N ASP A 43 -14.57 -9.41 5.76
CA ASP A 43 -15.34 -10.59 6.19
C ASP A 43 -16.30 -11.14 5.10
N ALA A 44 -16.03 -10.85 3.83
CA ALA A 44 -16.80 -11.24 2.66
C ALA A 44 -16.13 -12.38 1.87
N HIS A 45 -14.85 -12.66 2.10
CA HIS A 45 -14.07 -13.64 1.33
C HIS A 45 -13.38 -14.63 2.25
N THR A 46 -13.30 -15.90 1.84
CA THR A 46 -12.37 -16.84 2.49
C THR A 46 -10.92 -16.44 2.19
N GLU A 47 -9.99 -16.85 3.04
CA GLU A 47 -8.55 -16.59 2.83
C GLU A 47 -8.07 -17.08 1.45
N THR A 48 -8.53 -18.27 1.01
CA THR A 48 -8.17 -18.81 -0.31
C THR A 48 -8.71 -17.98 -1.46
N GLU A 49 -9.95 -17.48 -1.37
CA GLU A 49 -10.53 -16.58 -2.37
C GLU A 49 -9.80 -15.24 -2.40
N ALA A 50 -9.49 -14.69 -1.22
CA ALA A 50 -8.73 -13.45 -1.07
C ALA A 50 -7.35 -13.54 -1.74
N VAL A 51 -6.59 -14.60 -1.47
CA VAL A 51 -5.30 -14.87 -2.13
C VAL A 51 -5.45 -14.95 -3.65
N SER A 52 -6.47 -15.64 -4.15
CA SER A 52 -6.73 -15.76 -5.58
C SER A 52 -7.05 -14.41 -6.23
N MET A 53 -7.88 -13.58 -5.58
CA MET A 53 -8.19 -12.23 -6.07
C MET A 53 -6.99 -11.30 -6.01
N VAL A 54 -6.18 -11.36 -4.95
CA VAL A 54 -4.92 -10.60 -4.86
C VAL A 54 -4.03 -10.94 -6.05
N HIS A 55 -3.77 -12.23 -6.28
CA HIS A 55 -2.89 -12.70 -7.34
C HIS A 55 -3.39 -12.35 -8.75
N HIS A 56 -4.67 -12.56 -9.04
CA HIS A 56 -5.19 -12.47 -10.41
C HIS A 56 -5.88 -11.15 -10.76
N VAL A 57 -6.35 -10.39 -9.76
CA VAL A 57 -7.20 -9.21 -9.98
C VAL A 57 -6.55 -7.95 -9.46
N HIS A 58 -6.09 -7.94 -8.21
CA HIS A 58 -5.65 -6.71 -7.56
C HIS A 58 -4.20 -6.37 -7.89
N VAL A 59 -3.27 -7.28 -7.64
CA VAL A 59 -1.84 -7.05 -7.88
C VAL A 59 -1.55 -6.66 -9.34
N PRO A 60 -2.07 -7.37 -10.36
CA PRO A 60 -1.82 -6.99 -11.75
C PRO A 60 -2.32 -5.58 -12.09
N LYS A 61 -3.40 -5.11 -11.44
CA LYS A 61 -3.93 -3.74 -11.67
C LYS A 61 -3.09 -2.68 -10.95
N LEU A 62 -2.56 -3.00 -9.78
CA LEU A 62 -1.64 -2.12 -9.06
C LEU A 62 -0.32 -1.98 -9.84
N GLU A 63 0.23 -3.10 -10.30
CA GLU A 63 1.46 -3.14 -11.11
C GLU A 63 1.33 -2.33 -12.41
N GLN A 64 0.19 -2.43 -13.11
CA GLN A 64 -0.09 -1.64 -14.32
C GLN A 64 -0.01 -0.12 -14.11
N THR A 65 -0.23 0.35 -12.88
CA THR A 65 -0.09 1.79 -12.54
C THR A 65 1.32 2.19 -12.13
N GLY A 66 2.23 1.22 -11.96
CA GLY A 66 3.61 1.44 -11.55
C GLY A 66 3.79 1.82 -10.08
N ILE A 67 2.77 1.64 -9.24
CA ILE A 67 2.84 1.93 -7.80
C ILE A 67 3.41 0.75 -6.98
N VAL A 68 3.37 -0.44 -7.56
CA VAL A 68 4.02 -1.65 -7.02
C VAL A 68 4.80 -2.36 -8.13
N ASP A 69 5.78 -3.14 -7.74
CA ASP A 69 6.52 -4.09 -8.57
C ASP A 69 6.33 -5.49 -8.00
N VAL A 70 6.36 -6.51 -8.88
CA VAL A 70 6.06 -7.89 -8.51
C VAL A 70 7.24 -8.78 -8.89
N ASN A 71 7.85 -9.37 -7.86
CA ASN A 71 9.02 -10.24 -7.99
C ASN A 71 8.66 -11.65 -7.49
N GLY A 72 8.11 -12.47 -8.39
CA GLY A 72 7.59 -13.78 -8.02
C GLY A 72 6.28 -13.66 -7.24
N ASP A 73 6.30 -14.05 -5.96
CA ASP A 73 5.16 -13.90 -5.04
C ASP A 73 5.29 -12.68 -4.11
N VAL A 74 6.38 -11.91 -4.23
CA VAL A 74 6.64 -10.73 -3.42
C VAL A 74 6.19 -9.48 -4.17
N VAL A 75 5.41 -8.63 -3.50
CA VAL A 75 4.96 -7.33 -3.99
C VAL A 75 5.75 -6.25 -3.25
N VAL A 76 6.34 -5.32 -4.00
CA VAL A 76 7.21 -4.26 -3.48
C VAL A 76 6.59 -2.91 -3.82
N PRO A 77 6.42 -1.97 -2.88
CA PRO A 77 6.01 -0.62 -3.21
C PRO A 77 7.10 0.08 -4.03
N VAL A 78 6.72 0.73 -5.14
CA VAL A 78 7.64 1.45 -6.04
C VAL A 78 7.64 2.95 -5.77
N LEU A 79 6.61 3.45 -5.10
CA LEU A 79 6.60 4.84 -4.67
C LEU A 79 7.71 5.03 -3.63
N ASP A 80 8.76 5.75 -4.02
CA ASP A 80 9.72 6.31 -3.08
C ASP A 80 8.94 7.22 -2.12
N THR A 81 8.56 6.69 -0.97
CA THR A 81 8.38 7.49 0.23
C THR A 81 9.78 7.95 0.64
N GLU A 82 10.40 8.83 -0.14
CA GLU A 82 11.49 9.63 0.41
C GLU A 82 10.88 10.37 1.59
N ASP A 83 11.17 9.81 2.77
CA ASP A 83 11.13 10.39 4.10
C ASP A 83 10.54 11.80 4.10
N VAL A 84 9.20 11.89 4.10
CA VAL A 84 8.53 13.11 4.57
C VAL A 84 8.62 13.06 6.09
N GLY A 85 9.87 13.05 6.58
CA GLY A 85 10.23 13.15 7.96
C GLY A 85 9.47 14.35 8.49
N HIS A 86 8.45 14.06 9.29
CA HIS A 86 7.81 15.07 10.10
C HIS A 86 8.92 15.63 10.97
N GLN A 87 9.50 16.76 10.55
CA GLN A 87 10.11 17.72 11.45
C GLN A 87 9.02 18.08 12.45
N ARG A 88 8.92 17.30 13.52
CA ARG A 88 8.42 17.79 14.80
C ARG A 88 9.40 18.89 15.13
N GLU A 89 9.01 20.12 14.84
CA GLU A 89 9.68 21.30 15.34
C GLU A 89 9.75 21.13 16.85
N ALA A 90 10.90 20.67 17.34
CA ALA A 90 11.28 20.87 18.72
C ALA A 90 11.45 22.38 18.85
N SER A 91 10.36 23.06 19.17
CA SER A 91 10.33 24.47 19.51
C SER A 91 11.37 24.69 20.62
N PRO A 92 12.50 25.39 20.36
CA PRO A 92 13.46 25.69 21.38
C PRO A 92 13.13 27.08 21.90
N ASP A 93 11.96 27.24 22.50
CA ASP A 93 11.60 28.52 23.10
C ASP A 93 10.70 28.35 24.32
N ASN A 94 11.33 27.97 25.43
CA ASN A 94 11.05 28.69 26.66
C ASN A 94 12.34 28.83 27.46
N ALA A 95 13.12 29.82 27.04
CA ALA A 95 14.19 30.37 27.83
C ALA A 95 13.66 30.89 29.17
N ARG A 96 14.40 30.57 30.23
CA ARG A 96 14.77 31.51 31.31
C ARG A 96 13.65 32.40 31.87
N HIS A 97 13.13 31.99 33.02
CA HIS A 97 12.88 32.90 34.14
C HIS A 97 13.63 32.29 35.33
N ALA A 98 14.83 32.80 35.64
CA ALA A 98 15.09 33.88 36.60
C ALA A 98 14.84 33.43 38.04
#